data_AF-A0A3S4HT82-F1
#
_entry.id   AF-A0A3S4HT82-F1
#
_cell.length_a   1.000
_cell.length_b   1.000
_cell.length_c   1.000
_cell.angle_alpha   90.00
_cell.angle_beta   90.00
_cell.angle_gamma   90.00
#
_symmetry.space_group_name_H-M   'P 1'
#
loop_
_entity.id
_entity.type
_entity.pdbx_description
1 polymer ?
#
loop_
_entity_poly.entity_id
_entity_poly.type
_entity_poly.pdbx_seq_one_letter_code
_entity_poly.pdbx_strand_id
1 'polypeptide(L)'
;MKYSLTLGALLLSYACASHAEPLAAWQDTGAKQAIMQWVQNATSEDRATYIPPDKRYVVFDNDGTLWPEAPLTFQLQFAIDEVKRLAPEHPEWQKNPLVRAVLQDDIATVAASGEEGLMQLLTLTHSNVTTEAFAQRVGNWVENHRDRRFDCRYDRMGYQPMRQLLDYLRANGFKNLDRLRWRH
;
A
#
# COMPACT_ATOMS: atom_id res chain seq x y z
N MET A 1 -47.42 -49.16 32.09
CA MET A 1 -47.16 -48.62 30.73
C MET A 1 -47.55 -47.15 30.75
N LYS A 2 -46.72 -46.13 30.51
CA LYS A 2 -45.34 -45.98 30.01
C LYS A 2 -44.78 -44.68 30.62
N TYR A 3 -43.54 -44.69 31.11
CA TYR A 3 -42.82 -43.46 31.47
C TYR A 3 -42.29 -42.82 30.19
N SER A 4 -42.55 -41.53 29.98
CA SER A 4 -41.99 -40.77 28.86
C SER A 4 -41.03 -39.73 29.40
N LEU A 5 -39.77 -40.14 29.65
CA LEU A 5 -38.66 -39.23 29.90
C LEU A 5 -38.28 -38.56 28.59
N THR A 6 -38.57 -37.26 28.46
CA THR A 6 -38.02 -36.42 27.39
C THR A 6 -36.70 -35.83 27.87
N LEU A 7 -35.61 -36.35 27.33
CA LEU A 7 -34.24 -35.88 27.56
C LEU A 7 -34.05 -34.57 26.76
N GLY A 8 -34.05 -33.42 27.43
CA GLY A 8 -33.69 -32.15 26.82
C GLY A 8 -32.17 -32.04 26.66
N ALA A 9 -31.66 -32.17 25.43
CA ALA A 9 -30.26 -31.96 25.13
C ALA A 9 -29.95 -30.45 25.11
N LEU A 10 -29.22 -29.96 26.12
CA LEU A 10 -28.69 -28.61 26.17
C LEU A 10 -27.42 -28.55 25.29
N LEU A 11 -27.56 -28.08 24.05
CA LEU A 11 -26.41 -27.79 23.19
C LEU A 11 -25.76 -26.48 23.65
N LEU A 12 -24.69 -26.57 24.45
CA LEU A 12 -23.76 -25.46 24.64
C LEU A 12 -23.00 -25.24 23.32
N SER A 13 -23.50 -24.33 22.49
CA SER A 13 -22.74 -23.76 21.40
C SER A 13 -21.61 -22.90 21.98
N TYR A 14 -20.41 -23.47 22.09
CA TYR A 14 -19.19 -22.69 22.25
C TYR A 14 -18.98 -21.86 20.99
N ALA A 15 -19.39 -20.60 21.03
CA ALA A 15 -18.90 -19.61 20.09
C ALA A 15 -17.41 -19.40 20.41
N CYS A 16 -16.53 -20.19 19.79
CA CYS A 16 -15.15 -19.79 19.63
C CYS A 16 -15.17 -18.52 18.80
N ALA A 17 -15.10 -17.36 19.46
CA ALA A 17 -14.68 -16.14 18.81
C ALA A 17 -13.26 -16.40 18.33
N SER A 18 -13.10 -16.74 17.05
CA SER A 18 -11.79 -16.78 16.43
C SER A 18 -11.25 -15.35 16.49
N HIS A 19 -10.44 -15.06 17.51
CA HIS A 19 -9.59 -13.88 17.45
C HIS A 19 -8.74 -14.09 16.22
N ALA A 20 -8.93 -13.24 15.21
CA ALA A 20 -8.10 -13.29 14.02
C ALA A 20 -6.64 -13.17 14.49
N GLU A 21 -5.85 -14.21 14.21
CA GLU A 21 -4.43 -14.25 14.53
C GLU A 21 -3.77 -12.96 14.00
N PRO A 22 -3.17 -12.13 14.87
CA PRO A 22 -2.48 -10.93 14.41
C PRO A 22 -1.36 -11.35 13.45
N LEU A 23 -1.24 -10.62 12.34
CA LEU A 23 -0.20 -10.86 11.33
C LEU A 23 -0.27 -12.27 10.69
N ALA A 24 -1.46 -12.81 10.43
CA ALA A 24 -1.65 -14.12 9.80
C ALA A 24 -1.00 -14.31 8.41
N ALA A 25 -0.76 -13.22 7.67
CA ALA A 25 -0.07 -13.24 6.37
C ALA A 25 1.47 -13.18 6.51
N TRP A 26 1.99 -13.00 7.72
CA TRP A 26 3.42 -13.10 7.99
C TRP A 26 3.79 -14.55 8.28
N GLN A 27 4.82 -15.04 7.58
CA GLN A 27 5.45 -16.31 7.94
C GLN A 27 6.03 -16.24 9.36
N ASP A 28 6.00 -17.36 10.08
CA ASP A 28 6.57 -17.45 11.43
C ASP A 28 8.11 -17.48 11.38
N THR A 29 8.66 -16.28 11.24
CA THR A 29 10.09 -16.00 11.15
C THR A 29 10.50 -15.05 12.26
N GLY A 30 11.81 -14.87 12.44
CA GLY A 30 12.35 -13.92 13.43
C GLY A 30 11.80 -12.49 13.26
N ALA A 31 11.43 -12.07 12.05
CA ALA A 31 10.84 -10.75 11.81
C ALA A 31 9.45 -10.61 12.46
N LYS A 32 8.54 -11.58 12.25
CA LYS A 32 7.21 -11.57 12.87
C LYS A 32 7.33 -11.55 14.41
N GLN A 33 8.20 -12.40 14.94
CA GLN A 33 8.44 -12.51 16.38
C GLN A 33 9.00 -11.21 16.97
N ALA A 34 10.00 -10.62 16.31
CA ALA A 34 10.60 -9.35 16.73
C ALA A 34 9.58 -8.20 16.74
N ILE A 35 8.75 -8.10 15.71
CA ILE A 35 7.67 -7.10 15.64
C ILE A 35 6.70 -7.27 16.81
N MET A 36 6.17 -8.48 17.01
CA MET A 36 5.20 -8.75 18.07
C MET A 36 5.79 -8.50 19.46
N GLN A 37 7.02 -8.95 19.70
CA GLN A 37 7.72 -8.74 20.97
C GLN A 37 8.01 -7.26 21.22
N TRP A 38 8.42 -6.51 20.19
CA TRP A 38 8.65 -5.08 20.31
C TRP A 38 7.36 -4.32 20.64
N VAL A 39 6.26 -4.62 19.94
CA VAL A 39 4.95 -4.00 20.21
C VAL A 39 4.50 -4.31 21.64
N GLN A 40 4.63 -5.55 22.09
CA GLN A 40 4.30 -5.91 23.48
C GLN A 40 5.15 -5.11 24.48
N ASN A 41 6.48 -5.09 24.31
CA ASN A 41 7.38 -4.40 25.22
C ASN A 41 7.24 -2.87 25.19
N ALA A 42 6.85 -2.31 24.05
CA ALA A 42 6.63 -0.87 23.89
C ALA A 42 5.27 -0.42 24.46
N THR A 43 4.35 -1.34 24.71
CA THR A 43 2.99 -1.03 25.19
C THR A 43 2.74 -1.45 26.64
N SER A 44 3.63 -2.25 27.23
CA SER A 44 3.63 -2.65 28.63
C SER A 44 4.28 -1.60 29.55
N GLU A 45 3.51 -1.00 30.46
CA GLU A 45 3.98 0.07 31.37
C GLU A 45 5.10 -0.33 32.33
N ASP A 46 5.23 -1.63 32.62
CA ASP A 46 6.27 -2.20 33.50
C ASP A 46 7.62 -2.42 32.77
N ARG A 47 7.68 -2.14 31.46
CA ARG A 47 8.90 -2.31 30.67
C ARG A 47 9.69 -1.01 30.58
N ALA A 48 11.02 -1.12 30.66
CA ALA A 48 11.94 -0.01 30.45
C ALA A 48 11.81 0.63 29.05
N THR A 49 11.29 -0.13 28.09
CA THR A 49 11.04 0.29 26.70
C THR A 49 9.63 0.84 26.47
N TYR A 50 8.82 1.01 27.52
CA TYR A 50 7.47 1.52 27.40
C TYR A 50 7.43 2.86 26.67
N ILE A 51 6.53 2.99 25.70
CA ILE A 51 6.28 4.21 24.96
C ILE A 51 4.88 4.70 25.33
N PRO A 52 4.73 5.91 25.90
CA PRO A 52 3.42 6.44 26.23
C PRO A 52 2.60 6.68 24.94
N PRO A 53 1.26 6.51 24.96
CA PRO A 53 0.43 6.53 23.74
C PRO A 53 0.57 7.79 22.87
N ASP A 54 0.87 8.95 23.46
CA ASP A 54 1.07 10.21 22.74
C ASP A 54 2.40 10.26 21.96
N LYS A 55 3.32 9.34 22.21
CA LYS A 55 4.64 9.22 21.56
C LYS A 55 4.78 8.01 20.64
N ARG A 56 3.75 7.16 20.53
CA ARG A 56 3.76 5.95 19.69
C ARG A 56 3.62 6.30 18.21
N TYR A 57 4.71 6.71 17.57
CA TYR A 57 4.76 6.98 16.13
C TYR A 57 5.63 5.94 15.42
N VAL A 58 5.14 5.49 14.26
CA VAL A 58 5.85 4.60 13.35
C VAL A 58 5.86 5.25 11.96
N VAL A 59 6.98 5.08 11.25
CA VAL A 59 7.15 5.56 9.88
C VAL A 59 7.38 4.36 8.98
N PHE A 60 6.79 4.42 7.79
CA PHE A 60 6.96 3.44 6.74
C PHE A 60 7.34 4.20 5.47
N ASP A 61 8.24 3.63 4.70
CA ASP A 61 8.36 3.98 3.30
C ASP A 61 7.16 3.38 2.53
N ASN A 62 6.89 3.85 1.32
CA ASN A 62 5.77 3.42 0.48
C ASN A 62 6.21 2.45 -0.61
N ASP A 63 7.01 2.92 -1.57
CA ASP A 63 7.50 2.12 -2.68
C ASP A 63 8.45 1.02 -2.17
N GLY A 64 8.25 -0.21 -2.64
CA GLY A 64 9.02 -1.38 -2.20
C GLY A 64 8.69 -1.87 -0.79
N THR A 65 8.03 -1.05 0.04
CA THR A 65 7.74 -1.34 1.45
C THR A 65 6.26 -1.62 1.71
N LEU A 66 5.32 -0.79 1.25
CA LEU A 66 3.87 -1.03 1.38
C LEU A 66 3.26 -1.60 0.08
N TRP A 67 3.89 -1.37 -1.07
CA TRP A 67 3.47 -1.89 -2.38
C TRP A 67 4.66 -2.10 -3.33
N PRO A 68 4.48 -2.81 -4.46
CA PRO A 68 5.54 -3.05 -5.44
C PRO A 68 6.11 -1.78 -6.09
N GLU A 69 7.43 -1.74 -6.26
CA GLU A 69 8.16 -0.66 -6.95
C GLU A 69 8.90 -1.09 -8.22
N ALA A 70 9.14 -2.39 -8.39
CA ALA A 70 9.81 -2.92 -9.58
C ALA A 70 8.75 -3.31 -10.63
N PRO A 71 9.02 -3.20 -11.94
CA PRO A 71 10.19 -2.55 -12.53
C PRO A 71 10.11 -1.01 -12.51
N LEU A 72 8.93 -0.44 -12.25
CA LEU A 72 8.69 0.99 -12.12
C LEU A 72 7.78 1.26 -10.92
N THR A 73 8.04 2.37 -10.22
CA THR A 73 7.20 2.84 -9.12
C THR A 73 5.83 3.30 -9.62
N PHE A 74 4.85 3.39 -8.72
CA PHE A 74 3.52 3.87 -9.08
C PHE A 74 3.56 5.31 -9.62
N GLN A 75 4.42 6.15 -9.04
CA GLN A 75 4.58 7.54 -9.48
C GLN A 75 5.11 7.62 -10.91
N LEU A 76 6.10 6.79 -11.25
CA LEU A 76 6.64 6.76 -12.60
C LEU A 76 5.64 6.17 -13.60
N GLN A 77 4.91 5.14 -13.20
CA GLN A 77 3.86 4.56 -14.04
C GLN A 77 2.77 5.58 -14.36
N PHE A 78 2.33 6.35 -13.36
CA PHE A 78 1.44 7.49 -13.53
C PHE A 78 2.03 8.55 -14.47
N ALA A 79 3.30 8.92 -14.29
CA ALA A 79 3.95 9.91 -15.15
C ALA A 79 4.02 9.46 -16.61
N ILE A 80 4.31 8.19 -16.87
CA ILE A 80 4.30 7.62 -18.24
C ILE A 80 2.91 7.74 -18.88
N ASP A 81 1.86 7.38 -18.15
CA ASP A 81 0.49 7.47 -18.66
C ASP A 81 0.05 8.92 -18.86
N GLU A 82 0.46 9.85 -17.97
CA GLU A 82 0.21 11.27 -18.15
C GLU A 82 0.97 11.85 -19.35
N VAL A 83 2.21 11.42 -19.62
CA VAL A 83 2.92 11.81 -20.85
C VAL A 83 2.11 11.41 -22.07
N LYS A 84 1.60 10.17 -22.12
CA LYS A 84 0.78 9.70 -23.24
C LYS A 84 -0.53 10.48 -23.38
N ARG A 85 -1.18 10.79 -22.26
CA ARG A 85 -2.43 11.55 -22.22
C ARG A 85 -2.26 12.99 -22.69
N LEU A 86 -1.15 13.63 -22.31
CA LEU A 86 -0.86 15.04 -22.61
C LEU A 86 -0.15 15.25 -23.95
N ALA A 87 0.56 14.25 -24.47
CA ALA A 87 1.32 14.38 -25.72
C ALA A 87 0.52 14.93 -26.93
N PRO A 88 -0.78 14.63 -27.12
CA PRO A 88 -1.58 15.24 -28.19
C PRO A 88 -1.73 16.75 -28.07
N GLU A 89 -1.69 17.29 -26.85
CA GLU A 89 -1.75 18.73 -26.55
C GLU A 89 -0.37 19.40 -26.61
N HIS A 90 0.71 18.60 -26.65
CA HIS A 90 2.11 19.04 -26.64
C HIS A 90 2.92 18.44 -27.82
N PRO A 91 2.66 18.83 -29.08
CA PRO A 91 3.36 18.27 -30.24
C PRO A 91 4.88 18.43 -30.18
N GLU A 92 5.37 19.47 -29.50
CA GLU A 92 6.80 19.73 -29.30
C GLU A 92 7.50 18.65 -28.49
N TRP A 93 6.79 17.92 -27.62
CA TRP A 93 7.37 16.85 -26.81
C TRP A 93 7.91 15.68 -27.65
N GLN A 94 7.42 15.50 -28.88
CA GLN A 94 7.94 14.46 -29.79
C GLN A 94 9.41 14.67 -30.16
N LYS A 95 9.97 15.87 -29.94
CA LYS A 95 11.41 16.13 -30.13
C LYS A 95 12.26 15.54 -29.01
N ASN A 96 11.68 15.27 -27.84
CA ASN A 96 12.38 14.65 -26.73
C ASN A 96 12.50 13.13 -26.96
N PRO A 97 13.73 12.57 -27.03
CA PRO A 97 13.92 11.14 -27.24
C PRO A 97 13.27 10.27 -26.15
N LEU A 98 13.26 10.73 -24.89
CA LEU A 98 12.67 10.00 -23.78
C LEU A 98 11.14 9.97 -23.87
N VAL A 99 10.52 11.08 -24.27
CA VAL A 99 9.06 11.09 -24.52
C VAL A 99 8.71 10.15 -25.67
N ARG A 100 9.50 10.12 -26.76
CA ARG A 100 9.28 9.15 -27.85
C ARG A 100 9.36 7.71 -27.35
N ALA A 101 10.34 7.39 -26.50
CA ALA A 101 10.44 6.06 -25.89
C ALA A 101 9.18 5.70 -25.09
N VAL A 102 8.67 6.64 -24.29
CA VAL A 102 7.40 6.47 -23.56
C VAL A 102 6.21 6.22 -24.49
N LEU A 103 6.08 7.02 -25.57
CA LEU A 103 5.01 6.87 -26.55
C LEU A 103 5.08 5.56 -27.34
N GLN A 104 6.26 4.95 -27.42
CA GLN A 104 6.51 3.68 -28.11
C GLN A 104 6.50 2.47 -27.16
N ASP A 105 6.11 2.66 -25.88
CA ASP A 105 6.13 1.62 -24.85
C ASP A 105 7.52 1.01 -24.58
N ASP A 106 8.60 1.72 -24.90
CA ASP A 106 9.98 1.30 -24.66
C ASP A 106 10.43 1.61 -23.22
N ILE A 107 9.91 0.81 -22.29
CA ILE A 107 10.22 0.91 -20.86
C ILE A 107 11.69 0.61 -20.55
N ALA A 108 12.37 -0.18 -21.38
CA ALA A 108 13.78 -0.48 -21.18
C ALA A 108 14.64 0.78 -21.37
N THR A 109 14.38 1.56 -22.41
CA THR A 109 15.04 2.85 -22.63
C THR A 109 14.70 3.85 -21.52
N VAL A 110 13.45 3.88 -21.06
CA VAL A 110 13.03 4.74 -19.94
C VAL A 110 13.79 4.37 -18.65
N ALA A 111 13.88 3.08 -18.31
CA ALA A 111 14.62 2.62 -17.15
C ALA A 111 16.14 2.90 -17.28
N ALA A 112 16.71 2.70 -18.47
CA ALA A 112 18.12 2.97 -18.74
C ALA A 112 18.50 4.45 -18.66
N SER A 113 17.52 5.36 -18.72
CA SER A 113 17.76 6.81 -18.57
C SER A 113 18.16 7.23 -17.15
N GLY A 114 17.99 6.34 -16.16
CA GLY A 114 18.34 6.60 -14.77
C GLY A 114 17.54 7.74 -14.15
N GLU A 115 17.97 8.17 -12.96
CA GLU A 115 17.27 9.18 -12.15
C GLU A 115 16.98 10.47 -12.93
N GLU A 116 17.92 10.95 -13.74
CA GLU A 116 17.76 12.19 -14.52
C GLU A 116 16.59 12.11 -15.51
N GLY A 117 16.49 11.02 -16.28
CA GLY A 117 15.40 10.84 -17.22
C GLY A 117 14.06 10.66 -16.52
N LEU A 118 14.02 9.92 -15.41
CA LEU A 118 12.81 9.78 -14.60
C LEU A 118 12.33 11.14 -14.06
N MET A 119 13.26 11.96 -13.55
CA MET A 119 12.97 13.31 -13.08
C MET A 119 12.47 14.23 -14.21
N GLN A 120 12.97 14.06 -15.43
CA GLN A 120 12.47 14.79 -16.59
C GLN A 120 10.99 14.45 -16.86
N LEU A 121 10.61 13.17 -16.84
CA LEU A 121 9.22 12.73 -17.04
C LEU A 121 8.30 13.25 -15.95
N LEU A 122 8.74 13.22 -14.70
CA LEU A 122 8.00 13.78 -13.57
C LEU A 122 7.79 15.29 -13.74
N THR A 123 8.85 16.02 -14.07
CA THR A 123 8.80 17.48 -14.27
C THR A 123 7.82 17.84 -15.39
N LEU A 124 7.87 17.13 -16.52
CA LEU A 124 6.98 17.37 -17.67
C LEU A 124 5.50 17.23 -17.32
N THR A 125 5.16 16.28 -16.45
CA THR A 125 3.76 15.92 -16.16
C THR A 125 3.19 16.59 -14.91
N HIS A 126 4.05 17.03 -13.98
CA HIS A 126 3.66 17.56 -12.68
C HIS A 126 3.86 19.08 -12.55
N SER A 127 4.45 19.75 -13.54
CA SER A 127 4.65 21.21 -13.51
C SER A 127 3.41 21.99 -13.94
N ASN A 128 3.30 23.24 -13.50
CA ASN A 128 2.26 24.20 -13.90
C ASN A 128 0.81 23.73 -13.69
N VAL A 129 0.58 22.89 -12.67
CA VAL A 129 -0.73 22.37 -12.29
C VAL A 129 -1.03 22.70 -10.83
N THR A 130 -2.28 23.00 -10.50
CA THR A 130 -2.68 23.19 -9.10
C THR A 130 -2.72 21.85 -8.37
N THR A 131 -2.57 21.89 -7.05
CA THR A 131 -2.64 20.68 -6.21
C THR A 131 -3.97 19.96 -6.37
N GLU A 132 -5.08 20.68 -6.51
CA GLU A 132 -6.42 20.11 -6.69
C GLU A 132 -6.55 19.39 -8.03
N ALA A 133 -6.09 20.02 -9.12
CA ALA A 133 -6.12 19.41 -10.44
C ALA A 133 -5.20 18.18 -10.50
N PHE A 134 -4.04 18.25 -9.85
CA PHE A 134 -3.13 17.11 -9.73
C PHE A 134 -3.77 15.95 -8.96
N ALA A 135 -4.36 16.22 -7.79
CA ALA A 135 -5.04 15.21 -6.99
C ALA A 135 -6.20 14.54 -7.76
N GLN A 136 -6.94 15.32 -8.55
CA GLN A 136 -7.99 14.79 -9.42
C GLN A 136 -7.43 13.87 -10.52
N ARG A 137 -6.31 14.24 -11.15
CA ARG A 137 -5.64 13.38 -12.16
C ARG A 137 -5.19 12.06 -11.54
N VAL A 138 -4.54 12.09 -10.38
CA VAL A 138 -4.10 10.88 -9.67
C VAL A 138 -5.30 10.03 -9.27
N GLY A 139 -6.36 10.63 -8.71
CA GLY A 139 -7.58 9.91 -8.33
C GLY A 139 -8.22 9.19 -9.52
N ASN A 140 -8.42 9.90 -10.62
CA ASN A 140 -8.95 9.32 -11.86
C ASN A 140 -8.04 8.20 -12.41
N TRP A 141 -6.71 8.37 -12.34
CA TRP A 141 -5.78 7.37 -12.80
C TRP A 141 -5.88 6.08 -11.99
N VAL A 142 -5.81 6.18 -10.65
CA VAL A 142 -5.96 5.02 -9.74
C VAL A 142 -7.30 4.31 -9.93
N GLU A 143 -8.36 5.05 -10.25
CA GLU A 143 -9.69 4.47 -10.49
C GLU A 143 -9.84 3.74 -11.81
N ASN A 144 -9.03 4.05 -12.82
CA ASN A 144 -9.23 3.54 -14.18
C ASN A 144 -8.07 2.69 -14.71
N HIS A 145 -6.92 2.67 -14.02
CA HIS A 145 -5.73 1.96 -14.46
C HIS A 145 -5.46 0.70 -13.64
N ARG A 146 -4.80 -0.26 -14.28
CA ARG A 146 -4.40 -1.54 -13.71
C ARG A 146 -2.95 -1.80 -14.05
N ASP A 147 -2.22 -2.41 -13.12
CA ASP A 147 -0.92 -2.95 -13.40
C ASP A 147 -1.07 -4.17 -14.33
N ARG A 148 -0.41 -4.11 -15.50
CA ARG A 148 -0.53 -5.14 -16.54
C ARG A 148 0.03 -6.51 -16.12
N ARG A 149 0.94 -6.57 -15.16
CA ARG A 149 1.61 -7.81 -14.74
C ARG A 149 0.70 -8.64 -13.85
N PHE A 150 -0.12 -7.96 -13.05
CA PHE A 150 -1.02 -8.59 -12.07
C PHE A 150 -2.50 -8.47 -12.44
N ASP A 151 -2.82 -7.74 -13.52
CA ASP A 151 -4.19 -7.35 -13.90
C ASP A 151 -4.99 -6.77 -12.73
N CYS A 152 -4.30 -6.00 -11.88
CA CYS A 152 -4.81 -5.55 -10.59
C CYS A 152 -4.81 -4.03 -10.54
N ARG A 153 -5.84 -3.44 -9.93
CA ARG A 153 -5.86 -2.00 -9.68
C ARG A 153 -4.81 -1.63 -8.65
N TYR A 154 -4.19 -0.47 -8.83
CA TYR A 154 -3.11 0.01 -7.96
C TYR A 154 -3.54 0.15 -6.48
N ASP A 155 -4.79 0.51 -6.21
CA ASP A 155 -5.35 0.59 -4.85
C ASP A 155 -5.51 -0.79 -4.16
N ARG A 156 -5.36 -1.89 -4.89
CA ARG A 156 -5.44 -3.26 -4.38
C ARG A 156 -4.08 -3.95 -4.30
N MET A 157 -3.00 -3.29 -4.73
CA MET A 157 -1.66 -3.86 -4.81
C MET A 157 -0.81 -3.70 -3.53
N GLY A 158 -1.38 -3.17 -2.45
CA GLY A 158 -0.69 -3.11 -1.16
C GLY A 158 -0.39 -4.52 -0.61
N TYR A 159 0.81 -4.71 -0.07
CA TYR A 159 1.23 -5.98 0.51
C TYR A 159 0.33 -6.37 1.68
N GLN A 160 -0.31 -7.53 1.59
CA GLN A 160 -1.20 -8.02 2.65
C GLN A 160 -0.52 -8.12 4.02
N PRO A 161 0.72 -8.61 4.16
CA PRO A 161 1.43 -8.60 5.44
C PRO A 161 1.56 -7.19 6.02
N MET A 162 1.87 -6.20 5.19
CA MET A 162 2.07 -4.82 5.64
C MET A 162 0.76 -4.13 6.03
N ARG A 163 -0.35 -4.43 5.34
CA ARG A 163 -1.68 -3.98 5.79
C ARG A 163 -2.03 -4.51 7.18
N GLN A 164 -1.78 -5.80 7.43
CA GLN A 164 -1.98 -6.40 8.75
C GLN A 164 -1.05 -5.79 9.80
N LEU A 165 0.20 -5.47 9.45
CA LEU A 165 1.12 -4.78 10.35
C LEU A 165 0.60 -3.40 10.75
N LEU A 166 0.12 -2.61 9.77
CA LEU A 166 -0.50 -1.31 10.04
C LEU A 166 -1.74 -1.42 10.91
N ASP A 167 -2.60 -2.43 10.69
CA ASP A 167 -3.78 -2.69 11.52
C ASP A 167 -3.37 -3.10 12.95
N TYR A 168 -2.39 -4.00 13.09
CA TYR A 168 -1.86 -4.45 14.38
C TYR A 168 -1.25 -3.30 15.18
N LEU A 169 -0.45 -2.45 14.54
CA LEU A 169 0.14 -1.27 15.18
C LEU A 169 -0.94 -0.28 15.63
N ARG A 170 -1.94 0.00 14.79
CA ARG A 170 -3.09 0.86 15.15
C ARG A 170 -3.89 0.29 16.33
N ALA A 171 -4.14 -1.01 16.35
CA ALA A 171 -4.82 -1.68 17.47
C ALA A 171 -4.03 -1.56 18.80
N ASN A 172 -2.72 -1.35 18.73
CA ASN A 172 -1.83 -1.16 19.88
C ASN A 172 -1.51 0.33 20.17
N GLY A 173 -2.26 1.25 19.57
CA GLY A 173 -2.17 2.69 19.84
C GLY A 173 -1.02 3.41 19.13
N PHE A 174 -0.37 2.76 18.17
CA PHE A 174 0.60 3.43 17.31
C PHE A 174 -0.11 4.24 16.21
N LYS A 175 0.49 5.38 15.88
CA LYS A 175 0.08 6.27 14.82
C LYS A 175 1.14 6.24 13.71
N ASN A 176 0.70 6.17 12.47
CA ASN A 176 1.54 6.47 11.33
C ASN A 176 1.17 7.87 10.79
N LEU A 177 2.12 8.51 10.12
CA LEU A 177 1.88 9.79 9.45
C LEU A 177 1.09 9.62 8.14
N ASP A 178 0.96 8.38 7.66
CA ASP A 178 0.23 8.07 6.44
C ASP A 178 -1.28 8.06 6.63
N ARG A 179 -1.96 8.96 5.89
CA ARG A 179 -3.43 9.00 5.78
C ARG A 179 -3.98 8.03 4.73
N LEU A 180 -3.17 7.12 4.21
CA LEU A 180 -3.60 6.12 3.23
C LEU A 180 -4.61 5.15 3.89
N ARG A 181 -5.90 5.44 3.67
CA ARG A 181 -6.98 4.51 3.99
C ARG A 181 -7.15 3.55 2.82
N TRP A 182 -6.55 2.37 2.95
CA TRP A 182 -6.82 1.25 2.05
C TRP A 182 -8.32 0.90 2.12
N ARG A 183 -9.04 1.04 1.00
CA ARG A 183 -10.46 0.67 0.94
C ARG A 183 -10.58 -0.86 0.84
N HIS A 184 -11.36 -1.44 1.76
CA HIS A 184 -11.71 -2.87 1.76
C HIS A 184 -12.58 -3.23 0.56
#